data_AF-A0AA88WZ86-F1
#
_entry.id   AF-A0AA88WZ86-F1
#
_cell.length_a   1.000
_cell.length_b   1.000
_cell.length_c   1.000
_cell.angle_alpha   90.00
_cell.angle_beta   90.00
_cell.angle_gamma   90.00
#
_symmetry.space_group_name_H-M   'P 1'
#
loop_
_entity.id
_entity.type
_entity.pdbx_description
1 polymer ?
#
loop_
_entity_poly.entity_id
_entity_poly.type
_entity_poly.pdbx_seq_one_letter_code
_entity_poly.pdbx_strand_id
1 'polypeptide(L)'
;MPVDQAELDTEQVLKRDIPWETYMTTELITETGLQLLKRYDKSLKDKPTPPYVRVFVIILSDISKEDNVKYVPALIDEMLTEDLLKVLNQLEKELKVNIKKLSSFEKYKQEANSGHFERSPMHKDPTFWSESVTNFEDMNFEVLRVLIAIPDKSDDLRALVVACFDLSQFIPYHPAGRIMCKFQFWPL
;
A
#
# COMPACT_ATOMS: atom_id res chain seq x y z
N MET A 1 32.68 -29.66 31.63
CA MET A 1 31.77 -30.45 30.78
C MET A 1 30.97 -29.44 29.97
N PRO A 2 30.95 -29.50 28.63
CA PRO A 2 30.13 -28.58 27.85
C PRO A 2 28.67 -28.97 28.03
N VAL A 3 27.83 -27.98 28.31
CA VAL A 3 26.37 -28.15 28.38
C VAL A 3 25.89 -28.30 26.94
N ASP A 4 25.48 -29.51 26.59
CA ASP A 4 24.82 -29.83 25.33
C ASP A 4 23.39 -29.29 25.40
N GLN A 5 23.21 -28.00 25.09
CA GLN A 5 21.89 -27.47 24.78
C GLN A 5 21.58 -27.81 23.33
N ALA A 6 21.12 -29.04 23.11
CA ALA A 6 20.48 -29.39 21.85
C ALA A 6 19.32 -28.41 21.62
N GLU A 7 19.50 -27.48 20.68
CA GLU A 7 18.43 -26.60 20.21
C GLU A 7 17.28 -27.49 19.73
N LEU A 8 16.22 -27.56 20.54
CA LEU A 8 15.01 -28.29 20.19
C LEU A 8 14.32 -27.53 19.05
N ASP A 9 14.20 -28.19 17.90
CA ASP A 9 13.44 -27.67 16.77
C ASP A 9 11.99 -27.36 17.19
N THR A 10 11.46 -26.26 16.65
CA THR A 10 10.18 -25.65 17.03
C THR A 10 9.03 -26.65 16.90
N GLU A 11 9.08 -27.52 15.90
CA GLU A 11 8.05 -28.54 15.67
C GLU A 11 7.98 -29.59 16.79
N GLN A 12 9.12 -29.92 17.41
CA GLN A 12 9.17 -30.89 18.51
C GLN A 12 8.61 -30.30 19.80
N VAL A 13 8.81 -29.00 20.03
CA VAL A 13 8.30 -28.29 21.20
C VAL A 13 6.77 -28.18 21.16
N LEU A 14 6.20 -27.88 19.99
CA LEU A 14 4.75 -27.68 19.81
C LEU A 14 3.91 -28.96 19.97
N LYS A 15 4.53 -30.14 19.90
CA LYS A 15 3.86 -31.44 20.11
C LYS A 15 3.79 -31.87 21.58
N ARG A 16 4.47 -31.17 22.48
CA ARG A 16 4.53 -31.55 23.91
C ARG A 16 3.28 -31.05 24.62
N ASP A 17 2.71 -31.90 25.45
CA ASP A 17 1.70 -31.47 26.42
C ASP A 17 2.40 -30.84 27.63
N ILE A 18 2.12 -29.57 27.86
CA ILE A 18 2.72 -28.78 28.93
C ILE A 18 1.75 -28.78 30.13
N PRO A 19 2.19 -29.18 31.34
CA PRO A 19 1.34 -29.28 32.51
C PRO A 19 1.11 -27.90 33.17
N TRP A 20 0.30 -27.06 32.53
CA TRP A 20 0.06 -25.67 32.94
C TRP A 20 -0.45 -25.53 34.38
N GLU A 21 -1.24 -26.49 34.85
CA GLU A 21 -1.81 -26.54 36.19
C GLU A 21 -0.74 -26.55 37.29
N THR A 22 0.39 -27.23 37.05
CA THR A 22 1.51 -27.29 38.00
C THR A 22 2.12 -25.92 38.24
N TYR A 23 2.16 -25.06 37.22
CA TYR A 23 2.67 -23.71 37.36
C TYR A 23 1.71 -22.82 38.17
N MET A 24 0.40 -23.12 38.13
CA MET A 24 -0.56 -22.39 38.96
C MET A 24 -0.50 -22.84 40.42
N THR A 25 -0.41 -24.14 40.68
CA THR A 25 -0.34 -24.67 42.04
C THR A 25 0.97 -24.31 42.75
N THR A 26 2.03 -24.01 41.99
CA THR A 26 3.30 -23.47 42.50
C THR A 26 3.32 -21.95 42.59
N GLU A 27 2.16 -21.29 42.39
CA GLU A 27 1.98 -19.82 42.43
C GLU A 27 2.84 -19.05 41.41
N LEU A 28 3.38 -19.73 40.39
CA LEU A 28 4.14 -19.12 39.30
C LEU A 28 3.24 -18.42 38.27
N ILE A 29 1.99 -18.85 38.16
CA ILE A 29 0.96 -18.20 37.35
C ILE A 29 -0.36 -18.10 38.14
N THR A 30 -1.16 -17.10 37.82
CA THR A 30 -2.51 -16.95 38.40
C THR A 30 -3.53 -17.86 37.72
N GLU A 31 -4.67 -18.11 38.37
CA GLU A 31 -5.81 -18.84 37.79
C GLU A 31 -6.28 -18.21 36.46
N THR A 32 -6.33 -16.88 36.38
CA THR A 32 -6.63 -16.15 35.15
C THR A 32 -5.56 -16.41 34.07
N GLY A 33 -4.29 -16.48 34.45
CA GLY A 33 -3.18 -16.84 33.57
C GLY A 33 -3.29 -18.27 33.03
N LEU A 34 -3.68 -19.23 33.87
CA LEU A 34 -3.89 -20.62 33.48
C LEU A 34 -5.00 -20.77 32.42
N GLN A 35 -6.14 -20.09 32.62
CA GLN A 35 -7.28 -20.16 31.69
C GLN A 35 -6.92 -19.61 30.30
N LEU A 36 -6.12 -18.55 30.25
CA LEU A 36 -5.61 -17.99 29.00
C LEU A 36 -4.64 -18.97 28.33
N LEU A 37 -3.65 -19.49 29.06
CA LEU A 37 -2.65 -20.43 28.52
C LEU A 37 -3.29 -21.66 27.86
N LYS A 38 -4.30 -22.27 28.51
CA LYS A 38 -5.03 -23.42 27.94
C LYS A 38 -5.76 -23.09 26.64
N ARG A 39 -6.37 -21.91 26.55
CA ARG A 39 -7.08 -21.47 25.33
C ARG A 39 -6.11 -21.29 24.16
N TYR A 40 -4.88 -20.86 24.44
CA TYR A 40 -3.85 -20.65 23.44
C TYR A 40 -3.14 -21.94 23.01
N ASP A 41 -2.84 -22.86 23.93
CA ASP A 41 -2.24 -24.17 23.60
C ASP A 41 -3.09 -24.91 22.55
N LYS A 42 -4.42 -24.90 22.75
CA LYS A 42 -5.38 -25.44 21.78
C LYS A 42 -5.35 -24.69 20.44
N SER A 43 -5.32 -23.36 20.47
CA SER A 43 -5.30 -22.54 19.24
C SER A 43 -4.00 -22.71 18.44
N LEU A 44 -2.86 -22.89 19.10
CA LEU A 44 -1.55 -23.09 18.47
C LEU A 44 -1.47 -24.44 17.75
N LYS A 45 -2.08 -25.48 18.35
CA LYS A 45 -2.19 -26.82 17.74
C LYS A 45 -3.09 -26.82 16.50
N ASP A 46 -4.12 -25.97 16.45
CA ASP A 46 -5.08 -25.92 15.34
C ASP A 46 -4.62 -25.04 14.15
N LYS A 47 -3.99 -23.88 14.37
CA LYS A 47 -3.33 -23.03 13.33
C LYS A 47 -2.29 -22.08 13.95
N PRO A 48 -1.04 -22.02 13.45
CA PRO A 48 -0.08 -21.00 13.88
C PRO A 48 -0.56 -19.64 13.38
N THR A 49 -1.07 -18.80 14.28
CA THR A 49 -1.62 -17.47 13.93
C THR A 49 -0.76 -16.36 14.56
N PRO A 50 -0.36 -15.30 13.82
CA PRO A 50 0.51 -14.23 14.33
C PRO A 50 -0.23 -13.06 15.02
N PRO A 51 -0.97 -13.28 16.13
CA PRO A 51 -1.12 -12.19 17.12
C PRO A 51 -0.86 -12.59 18.59
N TYR A 52 -0.40 -13.81 18.89
CA TYR A 52 -0.34 -14.32 20.28
C TYR A 52 0.97 -14.08 21.04
N VAL A 53 2.03 -13.62 20.36
CA VAL A 53 3.29 -13.19 21.00
C VAL A 53 3.03 -12.08 22.02
N ARG A 54 2.05 -11.21 21.75
CA ARG A 54 1.67 -10.08 22.61
C ARG A 54 1.12 -10.51 23.97
N VAL A 55 0.58 -11.73 24.11
CA VAL A 55 0.02 -12.23 25.37
C VAL A 55 1.06 -13.06 26.15
N PHE A 56 1.91 -13.82 25.44
CA PHE A 56 3.06 -14.50 26.05
C PHE A 56 4.05 -13.51 26.70
N VAL A 57 4.30 -12.36 26.05
CA VAL A 57 5.15 -11.30 26.59
C VAL A 57 4.53 -10.62 27.82
N ILE A 58 3.20 -10.53 27.90
CA ILE A 58 2.51 -9.97 29.09
C ILE A 58 2.65 -10.91 30.29
N ILE A 59 2.49 -12.22 30.09
CA ILE A 59 2.66 -13.23 31.15
C ILE A 59 4.12 -13.32 31.61
N LEU A 60 5.08 -13.23 30.68
CA LEU A 60 6.51 -13.18 31.02
C LEU A 60 6.93 -11.84 31.65
N SER A 61 6.23 -10.74 31.33
CA SER A 61 6.49 -9.41 31.92
C SER A 61 6.03 -9.26 33.38
N ASP A 62 5.16 -10.17 33.85
CA ASP A 62 4.78 -10.26 35.26
C ASP A 62 5.89 -10.91 36.13
N ILE A 63 6.95 -11.43 35.50
CA ILE A 63 8.13 -11.97 36.16
C ILE A 63 9.14 -10.82 36.37
N SER A 64 9.11 -10.27 37.60
CA SER A 64 10.06 -9.35 38.26
C SER A 64 10.92 -8.38 37.40
N LYS A 65 10.35 -7.20 37.15
CA LYS A 65 10.85 -5.81 37.03
C LYS A 65 12.30 -5.41 36.66
N GLU A 66 13.36 -6.21 36.80
CA GLU A 66 14.73 -5.70 36.59
C GLU A 66 15.32 -5.96 35.19
N ASP A 67 14.98 -7.08 34.54
CA ASP A 67 15.53 -7.39 33.20
C ASP A 67 14.73 -6.74 32.05
N ASN A 68 13.46 -6.35 32.27
CA ASN A 68 12.53 -5.92 31.23
C ASN A 68 12.83 -4.53 30.60
N VAL A 69 13.73 -3.73 31.19
CA VAL A 69 13.99 -2.35 30.71
C VAL A 69 14.78 -2.33 29.40
N LYS A 70 15.56 -3.38 29.10
CA LYS A 70 16.32 -3.51 27.84
C LYS A 70 15.61 -4.38 26.79
N TYR A 71 14.80 -5.35 27.24
CA TYR A 71 14.05 -6.23 26.35
C TYR A 71 12.87 -5.52 25.68
N VAL A 72 12.14 -4.66 26.38
CA VAL A 72 10.97 -3.96 25.80
C VAL A 72 11.36 -3.07 24.61
N PRO A 73 12.44 -2.26 24.65
CA PRO A 73 12.90 -1.52 23.47
C PRO A 73 13.41 -2.42 22.35
N ALA A 74 14.14 -3.50 22.65
CA ALA A 74 14.63 -4.44 21.63
C ALA A 74 13.48 -5.19 20.93
N LEU A 75 12.43 -5.58 21.68
CA LEU A 75 11.21 -6.14 21.13
C LEU A 75 10.37 -5.10 20.38
N ILE A 76 10.34 -3.84 20.80
CA ILE A 76 9.68 -2.78 20.02
C ILE A 76 10.43 -2.53 18.70
N ASP A 77 11.76 -2.57 18.71
CA ASP A 77 12.61 -2.47 17.51
C ASP A 77 12.43 -3.69 16.59
N GLU A 78 12.28 -4.89 17.18
CA GLU A 78 11.95 -6.14 16.49
C GLU A 78 10.46 -6.22 16.05
N MET A 79 9.54 -5.44 16.65
CA MET A 79 8.14 -5.31 16.22
C MET A 79 7.94 -4.20 15.18
N LEU A 80 8.81 -3.18 15.18
CA LEU A 80 8.99 -2.21 14.09
C LEU A 80 9.72 -2.80 12.89
N THR A 81 10.24 -4.02 13.07
CA THR A 81 11.06 -4.73 12.11
C THR A 81 10.26 -5.19 10.89
N GLU A 82 11.01 -5.58 9.87
CA GLU A 82 10.67 -5.95 8.50
C GLU A 82 9.20 -6.05 8.08
N ASP A 83 8.30 -6.63 8.87
CA ASP A 83 6.89 -6.79 8.53
C ASP A 83 6.14 -5.46 8.39
N LEU A 84 6.40 -4.46 9.23
CA LEU A 84 5.79 -3.13 9.05
C LEU A 84 6.34 -2.44 7.79
N LEU A 85 7.66 -2.53 7.57
CA LEU A 85 8.32 -2.04 6.37
C LEU A 85 7.83 -2.77 5.11
N LYS A 86 7.63 -4.10 5.16
CA LYS A 86 7.07 -4.92 4.08
C LYS A 86 5.63 -4.50 3.79
N VAL A 87 4.80 -4.28 4.81
CA VAL A 87 3.43 -3.78 4.65
C VAL A 87 3.42 -2.38 4.04
N LEU A 88 4.28 -1.47 4.50
CA LEU A 88 4.40 -0.12 3.93
C LEU A 88 4.88 -0.16 2.48
N ASN A 89 5.90 -0.96 2.17
CA ASN A 89 6.41 -1.14 0.80
C ASN A 89 5.36 -1.79 -0.12
N GLN A 90 4.60 -2.76 0.39
CA GLN A 90 3.51 -3.39 -0.35
C GLN A 90 2.37 -2.39 -0.61
N LEU A 91 1.99 -1.60 0.39
CA LEU A 91 1.00 -0.54 0.25
C LEU A 91 1.47 0.52 -0.74
N GLU A 92 2.73 0.94 -0.68
CA GLU A 92 3.32 1.88 -1.65
C GLU A 92 3.28 1.31 -3.07
N LYS A 93 3.64 0.03 -3.24
CA LYS A 93 3.59 -0.67 -4.52
C LYS A 93 2.16 -0.73 -5.07
N GLU A 94 1.19 -1.12 -4.24
CA GLU A 94 -0.22 -1.17 -4.62
C GLU A 94 -0.78 0.21 -4.93
N LEU A 95 -0.41 1.23 -4.16
CA LEU A 95 -0.79 2.62 -4.40
C LEU A 95 -0.22 3.11 -5.73
N LYS A 96 1.05 2.83 -6.04
CA LYS A 96 1.66 3.15 -7.34
C LYS A 96 0.93 2.45 -8.50
N VAL A 97 0.56 1.18 -8.34
CA VAL A 97 -0.24 0.45 -9.34
C VAL A 97 -1.62 1.10 -9.50
N ASN A 98 -2.27 1.47 -8.41
CA ASN A 98 -3.58 2.11 -8.44
C ASN A 98 -3.53 3.50 -9.05
N ILE A 99 -2.47 4.29 -8.77
CA ILE A 99 -2.22 5.59 -9.42
C ILE A 99 -2.03 5.37 -10.92
N LYS A 100 -1.21 4.41 -11.36
CA LYS A 100 -1.08 4.10 -12.79
C LYS A 100 -2.42 3.73 -13.44
N LYS A 101 -3.25 2.93 -12.76
CA LYS A 101 -4.60 2.59 -13.23
C LYS A 101 -5.56 3.78 -13.26
N LEU A 102 -5.41 4.71 -12.31
CA LEU A 102 -6.19 5.95 -12.23
C LEU A 102 -5.72 6.97 -13.27
N SER A 103 -4.45 6.95 -13.64
CA SER A 103 -3.79 7.77 -14.65
C SER A 103 -3.58 7.02 -15.96
N SER A 104 -4.52 6.16 -16.37
CA SER A 104 -4.43 5.47 -17.66
C SER A 104 -5.06 6.30 -18.77
N PHE A 105 -4.57 6.12 -20.01
CA PHE A 105 -5.15 6.80 -21.17
C PHE A 105 -6.65 6.49 -21.36
N GLU A 106 -7.09 5.28 -21.02
CA GLU A 106 -8.52 4.93 -21.07
C GLU A 106 -9.37 5.79 -20.14
N LYS A 107 -8.88 6.09 -18.92
CA LYS A 107 -9.58 6.99 -18.02
C LYS A 107 -9.55 8.43 -18.51
N TYR A 108 -8.41 8.88 -19.03
CA TYR A 108 -8.29 10.19 -19.66
C TYR A 108 -9.30 10.37 -20.80
N LYS A 109 -9.40 9.37 -21.67
CA LYS A 109 -10.34 9.35 -22.78
C LYS A 109 -11.80 9.37 -22.32
N GLN A 110 -12.15 8.62 -21.27
CA GLN A 110 -13.48 8.67 -20.65
C GLN A 110 -13.79 10.07 -20.09
N GLU A 111 -12.83 10.67 -19.38
CA GLU A 111 -12.92 12.03 -18.86
C GLU A 111 -13.19 13.04 -19.98
N ALA A 112 -12.34 13.02 -21.02
CA ALA A 112 -12.46 13.90 -22.19
C ALA A 112 -13.82 13.73 -22.88
N ASN A 113 -14.23 12.50 -23.19
CA ASN A 113 -15.48 12.24 -23.90
C ASN A 113 -16.73 12.57 -23.07
N SER A 114 -16.63 12.55 -21.74
CA SER A 114 -17.72 12.99 -20.85
C SER A 114 -17.84 14.51 -20.77
N GLY A 115 -16.79 15.26 -21.16
CA GLY A 115 -16.67 16.69 -20.94
C GLY A 115 -16.48 17.10 -19.48
N HIS A 116 -16.39 16.13 -18.55
CA HIS A 116 -16.20 16.36 -17.13
C HIS A 116 -14.75 16.13 -16.73
N PHE A 117 -13.98 17.22 -16.65
CA PHE A 117 -12.57 17.14 -16.24
C PHE A 117 -12.46 17.15 -14.72
N GLU A 118 -12.02 16.02 -14.15
CA GLU A 118 -11.81 15.85 -12.72
C GLU A 118 -10.40 16.30 -12.32
N ARG A 119 -10.21 16.56 -11.02
CA ARG A 119 -8.85 16.77 -10.48
C ARG A 119 -8.13 15.43 -10.39
N SER A 120 -7.60 14.98 -11.52
CA SER A 120 -6.76 13.79 -11.60
C SER A 120 -5.27 14.16 -11.60
N PRO A 121 -4.40 13.38 -10.93
CA PRO A 121 -2.95 13.59 -11.00
C PRO A 121 -2.37 13.40 -12.42
N MET A 122 -3.07 12.69 -13.31
CA MET A 122 -2.58 12.36 -14.66
C MET A 122 -2.27 13.59 -15.52
N HIS A 123 -3.07 14.65 -15.38
CA HIS A 123 -2.91 15.91 -16.11
C HIS A 123 -1.52 16.51 -15.92
N LYS A 124 -0.92 16.31 -14.74
CA LYS A 124 0.40 16.85 -14.37
C LYS A 124 1.52 15.81 -14.36
N ASP A 125 1.24 14.56 -14.71
CA ASP A 125 2.19 13.46 -14.62
C ASP A 125 3.02 13.33 -15.91
N PRO A 126 4.34 13.64 -15.88
CA PRO A 126 5.20 13.53 -17.05
C PRO A 126 5.27 12.11 -17.63
N THR A 127 5.16 11.09 -16.77
CA THR A 127 5.20 9.68 -17.20
C THR A 127 3.96 9.36 -18.03
N PHE A 128 2.78 9.78 -17.58
CA PHE A 128 1.53 9.63 -18.34
C PHE A 128 1.66 10.22 -19.76
N TRP A 129 2.10 11.48 -19.86
CA TRP A 129 2.24 12.16 -21.15
C TRP A 129 3.27 11.47 -22.04
N SER A 130 4.42 11.08 -21.50
CA SER A 130 5.44 10.39 -22.28
C SER A 130 5.00 9.02 -22.81
N GLU A 131 4.18 8.28 -22.05
CA GLU A 131 3.72 6.94 -22.42
C GLU A 131 2.49 6.99 -23.33
N SER A 132 1.61 7.99 -23.16
CA SER A 132 0.28 8.03 -23.79
C SER A 132 0.18 8.95 -25.01
N VAL A 133 1.22 9.74 -25.31
CA VAL A 133 1.14 10.80 -26.34
C VAL A 133 0.77 10.28 -27.72
N THR A 134 1.21 9.07 -28.11
CA THR A 134 0.86 8.46 -29.40
C THR A 134 -0.59 7.97 -29.44
N ASN A 135 -1.21 7.65 -28.30
CA ASN A 135 -2.62 7.24 -28.26
C ASN A 135 -3.57 8.38 -28.63
N PHE A 136 -3.12 9.64 -28.58
CA PHE A 136 -3.91 10.77 -29.06
C PHE A 136 -4.12 10.75 -30.58
N GLU A 137 -3.42 9.91 -31.34
CA GLU A 137 -3.66 9.73 -32.78
C GLU A 137 -4.86 8.81 -33.07
N ASP A 138 -5.32 8.05 -32.06
CA ASP A 138 -6.39 7.07 -32.20
C ASP A 138 -7.72 7.69 -32.63
N MET A 139 -8.48 6.93 -33.44
CA MET A 139 -9.78 7.31 -34.02
C MET A 139 -9.75 8.71 -34.65
N ASN A 140 -8.72 8.94 -35.46
CA ASN A 140 -8.50 10.20 -36.14
C ASN A 140 -8.36 11.36 -35.13
N PHE A 141 -7.57 11.22 -34.07
CA PHE A 141 -7.39 12.29 -33.08
C PHE A 141 -8.65 12.67 -32.29
N GLU A 142 -9.49 11.71 -31.93
CA GLU A 142 -10.77 11.99 -31.22
C GLU A 142 -10.56 12.81 -29.94
N VAL A 143 -9.71 12.33 -29.04
CA VAL A 143 -9.45 12.95 -27.75
C VAL A 143 -8.85 14.35 -27.93
N LEU A 144 -7.86 14.49 -28.83
CA LEU A 144 -7.24 15.78 -29.11
C LEU A 144 -8.25 16.79 -29.68
N ARG A 145 -9.14 16.36 -30.58
CA ARG A 145 -10.22 17.22 -31.10
C ARG A 145 -11.18 17.68 -30.01
N VAL A 146 -11.50 16.81 -29.05
CA VAL A 146 -12.34 17.19 -27.91
C VAL A 146 -11.66 18.30 -27.11
N LEU A 147 -10.38 18.13 -26.75
CA LEU A 147 -9.61 19.13 -26.01
C LEU A 147 -9.56 20.48 -26.73
N ILE A 148 -9.32 20.45 -28.05
CA ILE A 148 -9.26 21.66 -28.87
C ILE A 148 -10.62 22.37 -28.94
N ALA A 149 -11.73 21.62 -28.91
CA ALA A 149 -13.07 22.19 -29.04
C ALA A 149 -13.64 22.77 -27.73
N ILE A 150 -13.06 22.46 -26.57
CA ILE A 150 -13.57 22.91 -25.27
C ILE A 150 -13.60 24.44 -25.13
N PRO A 151 -12.55 25.20 -25.52
CA PRO A 151 -12.57 26.66 -25.50
C PRO A 151 -13.74 27.32 -26.22
N ASP A 152 -14.25 26.69 -27.28
CA ASP A 152 -15.36 27.23 -28.08
C ASP A 152 -16.74 26.74 -27.61
N LYS A 153 -16.80 25.68 -26.79
CA LYS A 153 -18.03 24.93 -26.50
C LYS A 153 -18.42 24.87 -25.03
N SER A 154 -17.55 25.29 -24.11
CA SER A 154 -17.78 25.19 -22.67
C SER A 154 -17.58 26.51 -21.97
N ASP A 155 -18.52 26.86 -21.09
CA ASP A 155 -18.39 27.98 -20.15
C ASP A 155 -17.80 27.53 -18.80
N ASP A 156 -17.53 26.23 -18.60
CA ASP A 156 -16.91 25.74 -17.36
C ASP A 156 -15.42 26.09 -17.32
N LEU A 157 -15.08 27.06 -16.47
CA LEU A 157 -13.72 27.51 -16.23
C LEU A 157 -12.75 26.35 -15.92
N ARG A 158 -13.20 25.28 -15.26
CA ARG A 158 -12.34 24.13 -14.97
C ARG A 158 -12.01 23.35 -16.23
N ALA A 159 -13.01 23.05 -17.06
CA ALA A 159 -12.80 22.38 -18.34
C ALA A 159 -11.86 23.20 -19.23
N LEU A 160 -12.04 24.51 -19.28
CA LEU A 160 -11.17 25.42 -20.04
C LEU A 160 -9.72 25.37 -19.54
N VAL A 161 -9.50 25.51 -18.23
CA VAL A 161 -8.16 25.49 -17.63
C VAL A 161 -7.47 24.15 -17.83
N VAL A 162 -8.18 23.03 -17.61
CA VAL A 162 -7.61 21.69 -17.80
C VAL A 162 -7.29 21.46 -19.28
N ALA A 163 -8.21 21.76 -20.20
CA ALA A 163 -7.98 21.59 -21.63
C ALA A 163 -6.76 22.40 -22.11
N CYS A 164 -6.67 23.68 -21.76
CA CYS A 164 -5.52 24.52 -22.10
C CYS A 164 -4.21 23.98 -21.50
N PHE A 165 -4.24 23.52 -20.25
CA PHE A 165 -3.08 22.95 -19.60
C PHE A 165 -2.63 21.66 -20.29
N ASP A 166 -3.54 20.75 -20.54
CA ASP A 166 -3.28 19.45 -21.17
C ASP A 166 -2.75 19.59 -22.59
N LEU A 167 -3.27 20.54 -23.37
CA LEU A 167 -2.71 20.87 -24.68
C LEU A 167 -1.28 21.39 -24.57
N SER A 168 -0.98 22.19 -23.54
CA SER A 168 0.39 22.65 -23.27
C SER A 168 1.32 21.50 -22.89
N GLN A 169 0.78 20.45 -22.26
CA GLN A 169 1.52 19.21 -21.97
C GLN A 169 1.68 18.38 -23.24
N PHE A 170 0.66 18.18 -24.07
CA PHE A 170 0.75 17.38 -25.29
C PHE A 170 1.82 17.87 -26.28
N ILE A 171 1.93 19.19 -26.48
CA ILE A 171 2.82 19.81 -27.47
C ILE A 171 4.30 19.36 -27.39
N PRO A 172 4.98 19.38 -26.24
CA PRO A 172 6.37 18.96 -26.12
C PRO A 172 6.59 17.45 -26.26
N TYR A 173 5.59 16.60 -25.95
CA TYR A 173 5.74 15.15 -26.04
C TYR A 173 5.41 14.59 -27.43
N HIS A 174 4.58 15.27 -28.23
CA HIS A 174 4.22 14.80 -29.57
C HIS A 174 5.13 15.41 -30.66
N PRO A 175 5.76 14.61 -31.55
CA PRO A 175 6.65 15.12 -32.60
C PRO A 175 6.01 16.19 -33.49
N ALA A 176 4.71 16.04 -33.77
CA ALA A 176 3.90 16.98 -34.55
C ALA A 176 3.00 17.88 -33.68
N GLY A 177 3.15 17.88 -32.36
CA GLY A 177 2.20 18.54 -31.44
C GLY A 177 2.04 20.04 -31.70
N ARG A 178 3.15 20.74 -32.00
CA ARG A 178 3.13 22.16 -32.39
C ARG A 178 2.34 22.40 -33.67
N ILE A 179 2.49 21.53 -34.66
CA ILE A 179 1.81 21.63 -35.95
C ILE A 179 0.32 21.39 -35.74
N MET A 180 -0.03 20.30 -35.08
CA MET A 180 -1.41 19.88 -34.82
C MET A 180 -2.20 20.94 -34.03
N CYS A 181 -1.63 21.49 -32.96
CA CYS A 181 -2.32 22.53 -32.18
C CYS A 181 -2.39 23.86 -32.95
N LYS A 182 -1.33 24.26 -33.67
CA LYS A 182 -1.32 25.53 -34.42
C LYS A 182 -2.38 25.57 -35.52
N PHE A 183 -2.54 24.49 -36.29
CA PHE A 183 -3.50 24.42 -37.38
C PHE A 183 -4.97 24.47 -36.90
N GLN A 184 -5.21 24.14 -35.63
CA GLN A 184 -6.56 23.98 -35.11
C GLN A 184 -7.00 25.12 -34.17
N PHE A 185 -6.05 25.81 -33.53
CA PHE A 185 -6.32 27.02 -32.72
C PHE A 185 -6.27 28.33 -33.49
N TRP A 186 -5.58 28.38 -34.62
CA TRP A 186 -5.41 29.60 -35.39
C TRP A 186 -5.42 29.29 -36.89
N PRO A 187 -6.61 29.11 -37.49
CA PRO A 187 -6.71 29.12 -38.94
C PRO A 187 -6.16 30.47 -39.44
N LEU A 188 -5.26 30.42 -40.43
CA LEU A 188 -4.78 31.61 -41.14
C LEU A 188 -5.93 32.31 -41.87
#